data_AF-A0A945AM86-F1
#
_entry.id   AF-A0A945AM86-F1
#
_cell.length_a   1.000
_cell.length_b   1.000
_cell.length_c   1.000
_cell.angle_alpha   90.00
_cell.angle_beta   90.00
_cell.angle_gamma   90.00
#
_symmetry.space_group_name_H-M   'P 1'
#
loop_
_entity.id
_entity.type
_entity.pdbx_description
1 polymer ?
#
loop_
_entity_poly.entity_id
_entity_poly.type
_entity_poly.pdbx_seq_one_letter_code
_entity_poly.pdbx_strand_id
1 'polypeptide(L)'
;RTKRKGESFFKRSSARGFYRLLNQLSDTPIPLDTGDFRLMSRPIMDSLKAMPERDRFVRGMVSWVGFKQTAIAYERAERLAGKSKYPLHKMLRFASDGILSFSTKPLQISIALGMLAACIAMVGVFYAIGMRVFTDIWVEGWTALMIAILFLGGVQLICVGILGEYIGRIYNEVKQRPLYIVEEYLGFTDQQPTHSRSPTIKYK
;
A
#
# COMPACT_ATOMS: atom_id res chain seq x y z
N ARG A 1 18.92 9.81 4.63
CA ARG A 1 19.84 9.59 5.78
C ARG A 1 21.07 8.83 5.29
N THR A 2 22.27 9.09 5.80
CA THR A 2 23.54 8.50 5.29
C THR A 2 24.06 7.30 6.08
N LYS A 3 23.86 7.23 7.40
CA LYS A 3 24.26 6.08 8.23
C LYS A 3 23.36 5.91 9.46
N ARG A 4 23.10 4.66 9.86
CA ARG A 4 22.54 4.28 11.16
C ARG A 4 23.50 3.30 11.81
N LYS A 5 24.19 3.72 12.88
CA LYS A 5 24.93 2.80 13.77
C LYS A 5 23.89 2.12 14.70
N GLY A 6 24.01 0.81 14.91
CA GLY A 6 23.18 0.06 15.88
C GLY A 6 21.98 -0.75 15.33
N GLU A 7 21.68 -0.73 14.02
CA GLU A 7 20.62 -1.60 13.46
C GLU A 7 21.13 -2.99 13.09
N SER A 8 20.46 -4.04 13.58
CA SER A 8 20.69 -5.44 13.18
C SER A 8 20.69 -5.58 11.65
N PHE A 9 21.62 -6.36 11.12
CA PHE A 9 21.78 -6.64 9.69
C PHE A 9 20.46 -7.06 9.02
N PHE A 10 19.66 -7.87 9.71
CA PHE A 10 18.33 -8.31 9.24
C PHE A 10 17.37 -7.14 9.01
N LYS A 11 17.31 -6.16 9.92
CA LYS A 11 16.46 -4.96 9.78
C LYS A 11 16.92 -4.08 8.62
N ARG A 12 18.24 -3.94 8.44
CA ARG A 12 18.78 -3.09 7.37
C ARG A 12 18.51 -3.69 5.99
N SER A 13 18.64 -5.01 5.86
CA SER A 13 18.40 -5.72 4.59
C SER A 13 16.90 -5.81 4.27
N SER A 14 16.05 -6.16 5.24
CA SER A 14 14.59 -6.18 5.06
C SER A 14 14.04 -4.80 4.73
N ALA A 15 14.51 -3.74 5.39
CA ALA A 15 14.11 -2.37 5.06
C ALA A 15 14.55 -1.95 3.65
N ARG A 16 15.77 -2.29 3.22
CA ARG A 16 16.23 -1.98 1.85
C ARG A 16 15.42 -2.70 0.77
N GLY A 17 15.16 -4.00 0.96
CA GLY A 17 14.33 -4.78 0.04
C GLY A 17 12.91 -4.23 -0.04
N PHE A 18 12.31 -3.97 1.12
CA PHE A 18 10.99 -3.36 1.27
C PHE A 18 10.85 -2.04 0.52
N TYR A 19 11.80 -1.12 0.71
CA TYR A 19 11.76 0.21 0.11
C TYR A 19 11.96 0.18 -1.41
N ARG A 20 12.74 -0.78 -1.93
CA ARG A 20 12.88 -1.00 -3.37
C ARG A 20 11.59 -1.53 -3.99
N LEU A 21 10.98 -2.54 -3.35
CA LEU A 21 9.70 -3.10 -3.78
C LEU A 21 8.59 -2.04 -3.77
N LEU A 22 8.53 -1.24 -2.69
CA LEU A 22 7.63 -0.11 -2.56
C LEU A 22 7.82 0.91 -3.70
N ASN A 23 9.05 1.31 -4.00
CA ASN A 23 9.31 2.25 -5.11
C ASN A 23 9.03 1.67 -6.50
N GLN A 24 9.23 0.36 -6.71
CA GLN A 24 8.84 -0.28 -7.97
C GLN A 24 7.33 -0.35 -8.13
N LEU A 25 6.62 -0.61 -7.03
CA LEU A 25 5.17 -0.74 -7.01
C LEU A 25 4.45 0.59 -6.87
N SER A 26 5.10 1.69 -6.46
CA SER A 26 4.47 3.02 -6.37
C SER A 26 4.60 3.75 -7.70
N ASP A 27 3.60 4.57 -8.05
CA ASP A 27 3.68 5.41 -9.25
C ASP A 27 4.42 6.74 -8.96
N THR A 28 4.38 7.20 -7.71
CA THR A 28 5.21 8.30 -7.23
C THR A 28 6.45 7.79 -6.51
N PRO A 29 7.67 8.24 -6.87
CA PRO A 29 8.88 7.84 -6.16
C PRO A 29 8.83 8.33 -4.71
N ILE A 30 8.87 7.41 -3.75
CA ILE A 30 8.88 7.76 -2.33
C ILE A 30 10.35 7.87 -1.90
N PRO A 31 10.81 9.05 -1.45
CA PRO A 31 12.22 9.25 -1.12
C PRO A 31 12.61 8.36 0.07
N LEU A 32 13.59 7.49 -0.18
CA LEU A 32 14.08 6.51 0.79
C LEU A 32 14.74 7.20 1.98
N ASP A 33 14.56 6.63 3.17
CA ASP A 33 15.19 7.09 4.41
C ASP A 33 14.87 8.55 4.80
N THR A 34 13.79 9.13 4.29
CA THR A 34 13.28 10.41 4.77
C THR A 34 12.69 10.27 6.17
N GLY A 35 12.97 11.25 7.02
CA GLY A 35 12.25 11.39 8.28
C GLY A 35 10.86 11.99 8.04
N ASP A 36 9.96 11.85 9.01
CA ASP A 36 8.71 12.60 8.99
C ASP A 36 8.94 14.09 9.31
N PHE A 37 10.12 14.42 9.83
CA PHE A 37 10.58 15.78 10.09
C PHE A 37 10.84 16.55 8.80
N ARG A 38 10.11 17.65 8.62
CA ARG A 38 10.13 18.47 7.40
C ARG A 38 9.70 19.91 7.69
N LEU A 39 10.17 20.83 6.87
CA LEU A 39 9.65 22.19 6.78
C LEU A 39 8.82 22.31 5.50
N MET A 40 7.63 22.89 5.59
CA MET A 40 6.72 23.07 4.46
C MET A 40 6.23 24.51 4.42
N SER A 41 6.23 25.12 3.24
CA SER A 41 5.63 26.45 3.05
C SER A 41 4.11 26.37 3.10
N ARG A 42 3.46 27.51 3.39
CA ARG A 42 2.01 27.58 3.58
C ARG A 42 1.20 27.05 2.38
N PRO A 43 1.53 27.40 1.10
CA PRO A 43 0.77 26.91 -0.06
C PRO A 43 0.80 25.37 -0.20
N ILE A 44 1.93 24.75 0.17
CA ILE A 44 2.09 23.28 0.14
C ILE A 44 1.17 22.64 1.19
N MET A 45 1.16 23.20 2.39
CA MET A 45 0.29 22.73 3.47
C MET A 45 -1.18 22.88 3.11
N ASP A 46 -1.57 23.99 2.48
CA ASP A 46 -2.96 24.22 2.06
C ASP A 46 -3.40 23.21 0.99
N SER A 47 -2.51 22.86 0.05
CA SER A 47 -2.74 21.79 -0.93
C SER A 47 -2.94 20.42 -0.27
N LEU A 48 -2.08 20.07 0.69
CA LEU A 48 -2.19 18.82 1.47
C LEU A 48 -3.44 18.75 2.36
N LYS A 49 -3.98 19.90 2.80
CA LYS A 49 -5.25 19.96 3.56
C LYS A 49 -6.46 19.82 2.63
N ALA A 50 -6.35 20.26 1.38
CA ALA A 50 -7.43 20.22 0.41
C ALA A 50 -7.73 18.79 -0.09
N MET A 51 -6.69 17.95 -0.09
CA MET A 51 -6.74 16.52 -0.39
C MET A 51 -7.88 15.77 0.31
N PRO A 52 -8.77 15.05 -0.42
CA PRO A 52 -9.88 14.31 0.17
C PRO A 52 -9.44 13.05 0.93
N GLU A 53 -8.21 12.58 0.70
CA GLU A 53 -7.70 11.28 1.14
C GLU A 53 -7.87 11.05 2.64
N ARG A 54 -8.51 9.92 2.96
CA ARG A 54 -8.76 9.49 4.33
C ARG A 54 -7.71 8.53 4.84
N ASP A 55 -7.35 7.56 4.01
CA ASP A 55 -6.22 6.66 4.26
C ASP A 55 -4.90 7.40 3.97
N ARG A 56 -4.54 8.31 4.89
CA ARG A 56 -3.44 9.26 4.70
C ARG A 56 -2.07 8.62 4.87
N PHE A 57 -1.43 8.35 3.74
CA PHE A 57 0.00 8.09 3.69
C PHE A 57 0.77 9.38 3.36
N VAL A 58 1.02 10.19 4.40
CA VAL A 58 1.59 11.55 4.30
C VAL A 58 2.88 11.61 3.48
N ARG A 59 3.71 10.56 3.51
CA ARG A 59 4.95 10.51 2.72
C ARG A 59 4.67 10.46 1.22
N GLY A 60 3.70 9.67 0.80
CA GLY A 60 3.25 9.59 -0.60
C GLY A 60 2.51 10.85 -1.00
N MET A 61 1.60 11.36 -0.16
CA MET A 61 0.90 12.62 -0.41
C MET A 61 1.88 13.75 -0.69
N VAL A 62 2.88 13.95 0.17
CA VAL A 62 3.88 15.02 -0.03
C VAL A 62 4.71 14.80 -1.29
N SER A 63 5.06 13.55 -1.62
CA SER A 63 5.76 13.26 -2.87
C SER A 63 4.88 13.56 -4.09
N TRP A 64 3.59 13.20 -4.03
CA TRP A 64 2.61 13.37 -5.10
C TRP A 64 2.34 14.84 -5.43
N VAL A 65 2.26 15.72 -4.41
CA VAL A 65 2.02 17.16 -4.66
C VAL A 65 3.16 17.78 -5.50
N GLY A 66 4.36 17.18 -5.54
CA GLY A 66 5.35 17.46 -6.58
C GLY A 66 6.05 18.83 -6.52
N PHE A 67 5.86 19.60 -5.44
CA PHE A 67 6.57 20.87 -5.24
C PHE A 67 8.09 20.68 -5.13
N LYS A 68 8.85 21.79 -5.24
CA LYS A 68 10.31 21.82 -5.04
C LYS A 68 10.66 21.25 -3.67
N GLN A 69 11.48 20.21 -3.66
CA GLN A 69 11.90 19.50 -2.46
C GLN A 69 13.43 19.46 -2.40
N THR A 70 13.96 19.66 -1.20
CA THR A 70 15.39 19.46 -0.92
C THR A 70 15.53 18.59 0.32
N ALA A 71 16.48 17.65 0.29
CA ALA A 71 16.75 16.76 1.39
C ALA A 71 18.02 17.20 2.12
N ILE A 72 17.89 17.52 3.41
CA ILE A 72 19.06 17.78 4.27
C ILE A 72 19.49 16.45 4.89
N ALA A 73 20.66 15.96 4.47
CA ALA A 73 21.24 14.77 5.05
C ALA A 73 21.74 15.07 6.47
N TYR A 74 21.34 14.22 7.42
CA TYR A 74 21.88 14.24 8.77
C TYR A 74 22.20 12.81 9.21
N GLU A 75 23.22 12.67 10.05
CA GLU A 75 23.54 11.41 10.70
C GLU A 75 22.72 11.31 12.00
N ARG A 76 21.95 10.23 12.11
CA ARG A 76 21.07 10.03 13.27
C ARG A 76 21.85 9.24 14.32
N ALA A 77 22.06 9.86 15.49
CA ALA A 77 22.58 9.15 16.66
C ALA A 77 21.63 8.01 17.09
N GLU A 78 22.21 7.00 17.74
CA GLU A 78 21.45 5.91 18.33
C GLU A 78 20.53 6.45 19.44
N ARG A 79 19.37 5.81 19.65
CA ARG A 79 18.47 6.24 20.72
C ARG A 79 19.12 5.92 22.05
N LEU A 80 19.21 6.90 22.94
CA LEU A 80 19.73 6.73 24.31
C LEU A 80 18.90 5.73 25.13
N ALA A 81 17.59 5.67 24.88
CA ALA A 81 16.69 4.73 25.55
C ALA A 81 15.45 4.40 24.68
N GLY A 82 14.82 3.27 25.00
CA GLY A 82 13.56 2.83 24.42
C GLY A 82 13.69 1.90 23.21
N LYS A 83 12.70 1.00 23.07
CA LYS A 83 12.61 0.08 21.93
C LYS A 83 11.86 0.74 20.76
N SER A 84 12.15 0.30 19.54
CA SER A 84 11.38 0.74 18.37
C SER A 84 9.90 0.37 18.54
N LYS A 85 9.01 1.37 18.48
CA LYS A 85 7.53 1.14 18.43
C LYS A 85 7.03 0.65 17.07
N TYR A 86 7.96 0.41 16.14
CA TYR A 86 7.72 -0.03 14.77
C TYR A 86 8.30 -1.44 14.56
N PRO A 87 7.51 -2.49 14.87
CA PRO A 87 7.82 -3.88 14.55
C PRO A 87 7.55 -4.19 13.06
N LEU A 88 8.02 -5.35 12.59
CA LEU A 88 7.95 -5.76 11.18
C LEU A 88 6.50 -5.74 10.63
N HIS A 89 5.51 -6.21 11.40
CA HIS A 89 4.12 -6.20 10.95
C HIS A 89 3.57 -4.78 10.68
N LYS A 90 3.95 -3.78 11.50
CA LYS A 90 3.55 -2.39 11.26
C LYS A 90 4.22 -1.83 10.01
N MET A 91 5.45 -2.26 9.72
CA MET A 91 6.14 -1.88 8.48
C MET A 91 5.44 -2.47 7.25
N LEU A 92 5.09 -3.75 7.29
CA LEU A 92 4.37 -4.41 6.19
C LEU A 92 3.01 -3.76 5.94
N ARG A 93 2.23 -3.50 7.00
CA ARG A 93 0.96 -2.78 6.89
C ARG A 93 1.14 -1.37 6.30
N PHE A 94 2.17 -0.66 6.74
CA PHE A 94 2.47 0.67 6.21
C PHE A 94 2.85 0.65 4.72
N ALA A 95 3.55 -0.39 4.24
CA ALA A 95 3.78 -0.56 2.79
C ALA A 95 2.52 -0.91 2.04
N SER A 96 1.71 -1.86 2.53
CA SER A 96 0.48 -2.21 1.84
C SER A 96 -0.39 -0.98 1.69
N ASP A 97 -0.51 -0.16 2.73
CA ASP A 97 -1.24 1.10 2.69
C ASP A 97 -0.64 2.09 1.66
N GLY A 98 0.69 2.22 1.61
CA GLY A 98 1.37 3.07 0.62
C GLY A 98 1.17 2.59 -0.82
N ILE A 99 1.35 1.30 -1.09
CA ILE A 99 1.21 0.71 -2.43
C ILE A 99 -0.23 0.81 -2.91
N LEU A 100 -1.20 0.40 -2.08
CA LEU A 100 -2.59 0.31 -2.49
C LEU A 100 -3.25 1.70 -2.62
N SER A 101 -2.80 2.69 -1.86
CA SER A 101 -3.31 4.06 -1.98
C SER A 101 -2.69 4.85 -3.14
N PHE A 102 -1.47 4.54 -3.57
CA PHE A 102 -0.72 5.33 -4.57
C PHE A 102 -0.34 4.53 -5.82
N SER A 103 -0.94 3.37 -6.03
CA SER A 103 -0.67 2.54 -7.21
C SER A 103 -1.82 1.62 -7.58
N THR A 104 -1.97 1.40 -8.88
CA THR A 104 -2.85 0.39 -9.47
C THR A 104 -2.11 -0.89 -9.84
N LYS A 105 -0.78 -0.94 -9.68
CA LYS A 105 0.05 -2.10 -10.05
C LYS A 105 -0.37 -3.42 -9.38
N PRO A 106 -0.75 -3.49 -8.10
CA PRO A 106 -1.27 -4.73 -7.52
C PRO A 106 -2.48 -5.29 -8.26
N LEU A 107 -3.40 -4.40 -8.70
CA LEU A 107 -4.55 -4.79 -9.50
C LEU A 107 -4.14 -5.24 -10.91
N GLN A 108 -3.13 -4.60 -11.51
CA GLN A 108 -2.59 -5.05 -12.80
C GLN A 108 -1.91 -6.42 -12.69
N ILE A 109 -1.21 -6.70 -11.59
CA ILE A 109 -0.59 -8.00 -11.33
C ILE A 109 -1.65 -9.09 -11.18
N SER A 110 -2.78 -8.81 -10.53
CA SER A 110 -3.86 -9.80 -10.41
C SER A 110 -4.47 -10.13 -11.77
N ILE A 111 -4.66 -9.13 -12.64
CA ILE A 111 -5.09 -9.35 -14.03
C ILE A 111 -4.07 -10.19 -14.80
N ALA A 112 -2.78 -9.88 -14.68
CA ALA A 112 -1.72 -10.66 -15.32
C ALA A 112 -1.67 -12.12 -14.84
N LEU A 113 -1.86 -12.37 -13.54
CA LEU A 113 -1.95 -13.72 -12.98
C LEU A 113 -3.18 -14.47 -13.52
N GLY A 114 -4.33 -13.78 -13.61
CA GLY A 114 -5.54 -14.34 -14.21
C GLY A 114 -5.35 -14.70 -15.68
N MET A 115 -4.71 -13.82 -16.46
CA MET A 115 -4.37 -14.09 -17.87
C MET A 115 -3.39 -15.24 -18.02
N LEU A 116 -2.35 -15.30 -17.18
CA LEU A 116 -1.38 -16.41 -17.18
C LEU A 116 -2.09 -17.73 -16.88
N ALA A 117 -2.97 -17.76 -15.88
CA ALA A 117 -3.74 -18.95 -15.54
C ALA A 117 -4.68 -19.37 -16.69
N ALA A 118 -5.32 -18.42 -17.37
CA ALA A 118 -6.15 -18.68 -18.54
C ALA A 118 -5.32 -19.25 -19.71
N CYS A 119 -4.12 -18.72 -19.97
CA CYS A 119 -3.22 -19.25 -20.98
C CYS A 119 -2.78 -20.70 -20.67
N ILE A 120 -2.41 -20.98 -19.41
CA ILE A 120 -2.04 -22.34 -18.98
C ILE A 120 -3.23 -23.29 -19.16
N ALA A 121 -4.43 -22.87 -18.76
CA ALA A 121 -5.65 -23.66 -18.94
C ALA A 121 -5.94 -23.92 -20.43
N MET A 122 -5.76 -22.91 -21.30
CA MET A 122 -5.95 -23.05 -22.75
C MET A 122 -4.99 -24.08 -23.35
N VAL A 123 -3.71 -24.05 -22.99
CA VAL A 123 -2.73 -25.06 -23.40
C VAL A 123 -3.13 -26.46 -22.90
N GLY A 124 -3.59 -26.55 -21.65
CA GLY A 124 -4.10 -27.80 -21.08
C GLY A 124 -5.29 -28.37 -21.86
N VAL A 125 -6.20 -27.52 -22.34
CA VAL A 125 -7.34 -27.94 -23.18
C VAL A 125 -6.86 -28.49 -24.53
N PHE A 126 -5.94 -27.81 -25.22
CA PHE A 126 -5.39 -28.33 -26.48
C PHE A 126 -4.65 -29.66 -26.29
N TYR A 127 -3.89 -29.79 -25.21
CA TYR A 127 -3.22 -31.04 -24.86
C TYR A 127 -4.24 -32.17 -24.61
N ALA A 128 -5.30 -31.91 -23.85
CA ALA A 128 -6.35 -32.90 -23.56
C ALA A 128 -7.10 -33.33 -24.83
N ILE A 129 -7.41 -32.40 -25.73
CA ILE A 129 -8.03 -32.71 -27.04
C ILE A 129 -7.09 -33.57 -27.88
N GLY A 130 -5.80 -33.22 -27.97
CA GLY A 130 -4.81 -34.01 -28.69
C GLY A 130 -4.71 -35.44 -28.16
N MET A 131 -4.58 -35.60 -26.84
CA MET A 131 -4.55 -36.92 -26.20
C MET A 131 -5.81 -37.73 -26.50
N ARG A 132 -6.99 -37.10 -26.52
CA ARG A 132 -8.27 -37.75 -26.81
C ARG A 132 -8.41 -38.22 -28.27
N VAL A 133 -7.83 -37.50 -29.23
CA VAL A 133 -7.94 -37.84 -30.66
C VAL A 133 -6.92 -38.90 -31.06
N PHE A 134 -5.74 -38.93 -30.45
CA PHE A 134 -4.64 -39.81 -30.84
C PHE A 134 -4.44 -41.04 -29.93
N THR A 135 -5.16 -41.14 -28.81
CA THR A 135 -4.95 -42.21 -27.81
C THR A 135 -6.27 -42.74 -27.23
N ASP A 136 -6.41 -44.06 -27.09
CA ASP A 136 -7.60 -44.73 -26.55
C ASP A 136 -7.51 -45.09 -25.05
N ILE A 137 -6.47 -44.64 -24.35
CA ILE A 137 -6.21 -45.01 -22.95
C ILE A 137 -7.05 -44.12 -22.03
N TRP A 138 -7.83 -44.73 -21.12
CA TRP A 138 -8.73 -44.03 -20.19
C TRP A 138 -8.34 -44.25 -18.72
N VAL A 139 -8.56 -43.17 -17.94
CA VAL A 139 -8.30 -42.96 -16.50
C VAL A 139 -6.84 -42.69 -16.08
N GLU A 140 -6.26 -41.63 -16.63
CA GLU A 140 -5.26 -40.80 -15.95
C GLU A 140 -5.59 -39.32 -16.22
N GLY A 141 -5.75 -38.50 -15.17
CA GLY A 141 -6.14 -37.09 -15.33
C GLY A 141 -6.84 -36.48 -14.13
N TRP A 142 -7.30 -37.28 -13.14
CA TRP A 142 -7.90 -36.76 -11.91
C TRP A 142 -6.93 -35.85 -11.15
N THR A 143 -5.66 -36.25 -11.02
CA THR A 143 -4.63 -35.44 -10.36
C THR A 143 -4.39 -34.12 -11.11
N ALA A 144 -4.32 -34.14 -12.44
CA ALA A 144 -4.16 -32.94 -13.26
C ALA A 144 -5.39 -32.02 -13.15
N LEU A 145 -6.59 -32.59 -13.12
CA LEU A 145 -7.86 -31.87 -12.95
C LEU A 145 -7.94 -31.23 -11.56
N MET A 146 -7.59 -31.97 -10.50
CA MET A 146 -7.51 -31.45 -9.12
C MET A 146 -6.52 -30.29 -9.02
N ILE A 147 -5.32 -30.45 -9.59
CA ILE A 147 -4.30 -29.40 -9.61
C ILE A 147 -4.81 -28.17 -10.38
N ALA A 148 -5.43 -28.35 -11.54
CA ALA A 148 -5.97 -27.25 -12.34
C ALA A 148 -7.07 -26.48 -11.58
N ILE A 149 -8.00 -27.19 -10.94
CA ILE A 149 -9.07 -26.58 -10.14
C ILE A 149 -8.50 -25.83 -8.94
N LEU A 150 -7.58 -26.43 -8.18
CA LEU A 150 -6.94 -25.78 -7.03
C LEU A 150 -6.11 -24.57 -7.44
N PHE A 151 -5.38 -24.66 -8.56
CA PHE A 151 -4.60 -23.55 -9.08
C PHE A 151 -5.50 -22.39 -9.51
N LEU A 152 -6.53 -22.67 -10.33
CA LEU A 152 -7.45 -21.65 -10.81
C LEU A 152 -8.27 -21.04 -9.66
N GLY A 153 -8.71 -21.86 -8.70
CA GLY A 153 -9.36 -21.40 -7.47
C GLY A 153 -8.44 -20.55 -6.60
N GLY A 154 -7.18 -20.93 -6.45
CA GLY A 154 -6.17 -20.16 -5.73
C GLY A 154 -5.91 -18.79 -6.38
N VAL A 155 -5.73 -18.75 -7.70
CA VAL A 155 -5.57 -17.50 -8.45
C VAL A 155 -6.81 -16.61 -8.32
N GLN A 156 -8.02 -17.19 -8.43
CA GLN A 156 -9.27 -16.45 -8.25
C GLN A 156 -9.39 -15.85 -6.84
N LEU A 157 -9.10 -16.62 -5.79
CA LEU A 157 -9.12 -16.13 -4.41
C LEU A 157 -8.12 -14.98 -4.20
N ILE A 158 -6.94 -15.06 -4.79
CA ILE A 158 -5.95 -13.96 -4.76
C ILE A 158 -6.50 -12.73 -5.48
N CYS A 159 -7.08 -12.89 -6.67
CA CYS A 159 -7.65 -11.79 -7.44
C CYS A 159 -8.80 -11.10 -6.70
N VAL A 160 -9.70 -11.89 -6.11
CA VAL A 160 -10.82 -11.40 -5.30
C VAL A 160 -10.32 -10.71 -4.04
N GLY A 161 -9.27 -11.23 -3.39
CA GLY A 161 -8.64 -10.58 -2.23
C GLY A 161 -8.10 -9.19 -2.57
N ILE A 162 -7.37 -9.06 -3.69
CA ILE A 162 -6.86 -7.76 -4.16
C ILE A 162 -8.01 -6.82 -4.48
N LEU A 163 -9.02 -7.29 -5.21
CA LEU A 163 -10.20 -6.49 -5.55
C LEU A 163 -10.97 -6.03 -4.30
N GLY A 164 -11.14 -6.91 -3.31
CA GLY A 164 -11.78 -6.59 -2.03
C GLY A 164 -11.07 -5.50 -1.25
N GLU A 165 -9.73 -5.47 -1.29
CA GLU A 165 -8.92 -4.42 -0.67
C GLU A 165 -9.14 -3.05 -1.33
N TYR A 166 -9.20 -2.99 -2.67
CA TYR A 166 -9.54 -1.75 -3.38
C TYR A 166 -10.99 -1.31 -3.12
N ILE A 167 -11.95 -2.24 -3.13
CA ILE A 167 -13.36 -1.94 -2.78
C ILE A 167 -13.45 -1.40 -1.36
N GLY A 168 -12.73 -1.98 -0.39
CA GLY A 168 -12.70 -1.51 0.99
C GLY A 168 -12.21 -0.06 1.10
N ARG A 169 -11.18 0.31 0.33
CA ARG A 169 -10.67 1.69 0.26
C ARG A 169 -11.68 2.64 -0.37
N ILE A 170 -12.29 2.25 -1.49
CA ILE A 170 -13.37 3.04 -2.12
C ILE A 170 -14.51 3.24 -1.11
N TYR A 171 -14.90 2.20 -0.39
CA TYR A 171 -15.94 2.29 0.63
C TYR A 171 -15.58 3.24 1.78
N ASN A 172 -14.32 3.21 2.26
CA ASN A 172 -13.85 4.15 3.27
C ASN A 172 -13.85 5.61 2.78
N GLU A 173 -13.52 5.82 1.50
CA GLU A 173 -13.53 7.12 0.85
C GLU A 173 -14.96 7.66 0.65
N VAL A 174 -15.86 6.82 0.14
CA VAL A 174 -17.28 7.17 -0.11
C VAL A 174 -18.08 7.35 1.18
N LYS A 175 -17.71 6.68 2.28
CA LYS A 175 -18.38 6.80 3.59
C LYS A 175 -18.50 8.23 4.12
N GLN A 176 -17.65 9.13 3.68
CA GLN A 176 -17.59 10.51 4.10
C GLN A 176 -17.47 10.80 5.63
N ARG A 177 -17.25 9.79 6.50
CA ARG A 177 -16.86 9.92 7.92
C ARG A 177 -15.60 10.78 8.18
N PRO A 178 -15.64 11.78 9.08
CA PRO A 178 -14.46 12.60 9.41
C PRO A 178 -13.34 11.77 10.07
N LEU A 179 -12.09 12.22 9.92
CA LEU A 179 -10.90 11.53 10.45
C LEU A 179 -10.83 11.53 11.97
N TYR A 180 -11.32 12.60 12.57
CA TYR A 180 -11.43 12.78 14.01
C TYR A 180 -12.56 13.75 14.27
N ILE A 181 -12.99 13.84 15.52
CA ILE A 181 -13.95 14.83 16.00
C ILE A 181 -13.21 15.65 17.04
N VAL A 182 -13.34 16.97 16.99
CA VAL A 182 -12.71 17.85 17.97
C VAL A 182 -13.65 18.03 19.14
N GLU A 183 -13.14 17.77 20.34
CA GLU A 183 -13.89 18.02 21.56
C GLU A 183 -13.87 19.50 21.94
N GLU A 184 -12.69 20.10 22.07
CA GLU A 184 -12.51 21.49 22.47
C GLU A 184 -11.26 22.11 21.84
N TYR A 185 -11.27 23.44 21.66
CA TYR A 185 -10.10 24.24 21.26
C TYR A 185 -9.63 25.10 22.43
N LEU A 186 -8.46 24.78 23.01
CA LEU A 186 -7.84 25.57 24.06
C LEU A 186 -6.80 26.54 23.49
N GLY A 187 -6.85 27.81 23.89
CA GLY A 187 -5.85 28.82 23.48
C GLY A 187 -5.99 29.35 22.04
N PHE A 188 -7.12 29.10 21.39
CA PHE A 188 -7.47 29.70 20.10
C PHE A 188 -8.48 30.83 20.34
N THR A 189 -8.13 32.07 19.97
CA THR A 189 -8.98 33.26 20.18
C THR A 189 -10.19 33.22 19.26
N ASP A 190 -11.38 32.89 19.81
CA ASP A 190 -12.76 33.01 19.28
C ASP A 190 -13.10 32.52 17.85
N GLN A 191 -12.10 32.18 17.04
CA GLN A 191 -12.28 31.64 15.71
C GLN A 191 -11.94 30.16 15.76
N GLN A 192 -12.96 29.33 15.55
CA GLN A 192 -12.74 27.93 15.16
C GLN A 192 -11.72 27.91 14.01
N PRO A 193 -10.71 27.04 14.04
CA PRO A 193 -9.70 27.02 13.00
C PRO A 193 -10.38 26.82 11.64
N THR A 194 -10.24 27.84 10.78
CA THR A 194 -10.89 27.99 9.45
C THR A 194 -10.64 26.83 8.47
N HIS A 195 -9.78 25.89 8.84
CA HIS A 195 -9.38 24.76 8.00
C HIS A 195 -9.67 23.37 8.62
N SER A 196 -10.33 23.28 9.77
CA SER A 196 -10.72 21.98 10.34
C SER A 196 -11.96 21.46 9.62
N ARG A 197 -11.80 20.40 8.81
CA ARG A 197 -12.92 19.65 8.22
C ARG A 197 -13.62 18.73 9.22
N SER A 198 -13.01 18.53 10.38
CA SER A 198 -13.53 17.67 11.44
C SER A 198 -14.60 18.41 12.24
N PRO A 199 -15.77 17.79 12.47
CA PRO A 199 -16.82 18.41 13.28
C PRO A 199 -16.34 18.63 14.72
N THR A 200 -16.84 19.69 15.34
CA THR A 200 -16.59 20.02 16.75
C THR A 200 -17.80 19.64 17.58
N ILE A 201 -17.59 19.00 18.72
CA ILE A 201 -18.65 18.72 19.69
C ILE A 201 -19.07 20.07 20.30
N LYS A 202 -20.37 20.38 20.24
CA LYS A 202 -20.95 21.49 20.99
C LYS A 202 -21.70 20.90 22.17
N TYR A 203 -21.08 20.92 23.35
CA TYR A 203 -21.80 20.66 24.60
C TYR A 203 -22.77 21.84 24.82
N LYS A 204 -24.07 21.54 24.90
CA LYS A 204 -25.11 22.52 25.29
C LYS A 204 -25.13 22.67 26.79
#